data_AF-A0A2V3JC04-F1
#
_entry.id   AF-A0A2V3JC04-F1
#
_cell.length_a   1.000
_cell.length_b   1.000
_cell.length_c   1.000
_cell.angle_alpha   90.00
_cell.angle_beta   90.00
_cell.angle_gamma   90.00
#
_symmetry.space_group_name_H-M   'P 1'
#
loop_
_entity.id
_entity.type
_entity.pdbx_description
1 polymer ?
#
loop_
_entity_poly.entity_id
_entity_poly.type
_entity_poly.pdbx_seq_one_letter_code
_entity_poly.pdbx_strand_id
1 'polypeptide(L)'
;MKRYSITVSILVPLAFLALIAIAIFILFNTGSDLAITIILIFIPAMIGVSFLVRYLVAVRKRSVREQVMERDIRAIANRYMEEMRILRDFEEKYRISTKEFRTDLEKVKDGLSELGCKITGQLRMNSAQLRRVVFADVEWVDKMLHEITERHEMVLCSRLKDRCSEYLIALRELRKVGLDISPQIEQMEKKLEDMGMDIEMELLELAMFMNEVVSLIEESLWICVKSAMELEAIARERVNADTARVRTDIKLAEHSIEHGNYDNTVELLKNVVVQLSAMLSDEFERYKADVLVLAGVAAEISDDAEVKELKDRIEGCMLPSQMPKLLGYGKSLMELTVALLEKLYKQIFELETEIQAENPGTDAYPVEYWSRDKLSEIEELRAIAKEESTDVFVRRYRLLASDALSRLSYDSERLKYIRSDSARSQN
;
A
#
# COMPACT_ATOMS: atom_id res chain seq x y z
N MET A 1 15.16 -53.68 -29.75
CA MET A 1 15.16 -53.68 -28.27
C MET A 1 13.90 -54.25 -27.59
N LYS A 2 12.78 -54.52 -28.28
CA LYS A 2 11.58 -55.18 -27.66
C LYS A 2 11.73 -56.69 -27.36
N ARG A 3 12.66 -57.41 -28.02
CA ARG A 3 12.80 -58.87 -27.88
C ARG A 3 13.51 -59.35 -26.61
N TYR A 4 14.37 -58.52 -25.98
CA TYR A 4 15.08 -58.88 -24.74
C TYR A 4 14.26 -58.63 -23.45
N SER A 5 13.27 -57.72 -23.51
CA SER A 5 12.41 -57.43 -22.35
C SER A 5 11.37 -58.52 -22.11
N ILE A 6 10.88 -59.16 -23.19
CA ILE A 6 9.88 -60.23 -23.11
C ILE A 6 10.54 -61.54 -22.63
N THR A 7 11.75 -61.83 -23.09
CA THR A 7 12.52 -63.01 -22.63
C THR A 7 12.87 -62.92 -21.15
N VAL A 8 13.32 -61.78 -20.64
CA VAL A 8 13.64 -61.67 -19.19
C VAL A 8 12.38 -61.60 -18.32
N SER A 9 11.31 -60.93 -18.78
CA SER A 9 10.10 -60.74 -17.97
C SER A 9 9.15 -61.93 -17.96
N ILE A 10 9.24 -62.88 -18.90
CA ILE A 10 8.39 -64.07 -18.98
C ILE A 10 9.18 -65.36 -18.72
N LEU A 11 10.40 -65.48 -19.25
CA LEU A 11 11.17 -66.72 -19.20
C LEU A 11 11.83 -66.95 -17.83
N VAL A 12 12.20 -65.88 -17.12
CA VAL A 12 12.77 -65.98 -15.76
C VAL A 12 11.71 -66.40 -14.73
N PRO A 13 10.48 -65.84 -14.71
CA PRO A 13 9.40 -66.35 -13.86
C PRO A 13 9.00 -67.79 -14.20
N LEU A 14 8.96 -68.16 -15.50
CA LEU A 14 8.64 -69.53 -15.92
C LEU A 14 9.72 -70.53 -15.47
N ALA A 15 11.00 -70.17 -15.60
CA ALA A 15 12.11 -71.00 -15.14
C ALA A 15 12.09 -71.15 -13.60
N PHE A 16 11.68 -70.10 -12.88
CA PHE A 16 11.46 -70.16 -11.43
C PHE A 16 10.30 -71.10 -11.06
N LEU A 17 9.17 -71.01 -11.77
CA LEU A 17 8.03 -71.91 -11.57
C LEU A 17 8.40 -73.37 -11.87
N ALA A 18 9.19 -73.62 -12.91
CA ALA A 18 9.69 -74.95 -13.23
C ALA A 18 10.65 -75.48 -12.16
N LEU A 19 11.58 -74.66 -11.66
CA LEU A 19 12.50 -75.04 -10.58
C LEU A 19 11.76 -75.30 -9.25
N ILE A 20 10.76 -74.47 -8.93
CA ILE A 20 9.91 -74.67 -7.75
C ILE A 20 9.09 -75.96 -7.90
N ALA A 21 8.52 -76.23 -9.07
CA ALA A 21 7.78 -77.46 -9.33
C ALA A 21 8.65 -78.72 -9.24
N ILE A 22 9.88 -78.68 -9.78
CA ILE A 22 10.86 -79.76 -9.67
C ILE A 22 11.30 -79.97 -8.21
N ALA A 23 11.52 -78.87 -7.47
CA ALA A 23 11.89 -78.94 -6.06
C ALA A 23 10.75 -79.54 -5.20
N ILE A 24 9.49 -79.16 -5.44
CA ILE A 24 8.30 -79.73 -4.77
C ILE A 24 8.15 -81.21 -5.13
N PHE A 25 8.36 -81.59 -6.39
CA PHE A 25 8.29 -82.98 -6.84
C PHE A 25 9.33 -83.86 -6.15
N ILE A 26 10.57 -83.37 -5.98
CA ILE A 26 11.62 -84.08 -5.25
C ILE A 26 11.26 -84.19 -3.76
N LEU A 27 10.69 -83.13 -3.16
CA LEU A 27 10.30 -83.09 -1.74
C LEU A 27 9.21 -84.13 -1.39
N PHE A 28 8.20 -84.28 -2.24
CA PHE A 28 7.11 -85.23 -2.02
C PHE A 28 7.50 -86.69 -2.27
N ASN A 29 8.50 -86.96 -3.11
CA ASN A 29 8.86 -88.33 -3.51
C ASN A 29 10.04 -88.92 -2.72
N THR A 30 10.82 -88.10 -2.00
CA THR A 30 12.04 -88.59 -1.32
C THR A 30 12.14 -88.25 0.17
N GLY A 31 11.23 -87.42 0.73
CA GLY A 31 11.18 -87.15 2.17
C GLY A 31 12.51 -86.65 2.77
N SER A 32 13.33 -85.96 1.97
CA SER A 32 14.71 -85.62 2.33
C SER A 32 14.80 -84.20 2.91
N ASP A 33 15.26 -84.08 4.16
CA ASP A 33 15.60 -82.81 4.84
C ASP A 33 16.61 -81.95 4.07
N LEU A 34 17.40 -82.59 3.21
CA LEU A 34 18.41 -81.93 2.39
C LEU A 34 17.77 -81.04 1.31
N ALA A 35 16.58 -81.40 0.81
CA ALA A 35 15.84 -80.60 -0.16
C ALA A 35 15.27 -79.31 0.46
N ILE A 36 14.76 -79.39 1.69
CA ILE A 36 14.27 -78.21 2.45
C ILE A 36 15.42 -77.22 2.68
N THR A 37 16.59 -77.73 3.08
CA THR A 37 17.79 -76.92 3.35
C THR A 37 18.28 -76.17 2.10
N ILE A 38 18.26 -76.82 0.93
CA ILE A 38 18.62 -76.19 -0.35
C ILE A 38 17.62 -75.07 -0.68
N ILE A 39 16.31 -75.31 -0.58
CA ILE A 39 15.28 -74.31 -0.89
C ILE A 39 15.42 -73.06 0.00
N LEU A 40 15.65 -73.26 1.31
CA LEU A 40 15.70 -72.20 2.30
C LEU A 40 16.92 -71.28 2.14
N ILE A 41 18.03 -71.79 1.58
CA ILE A 41 19.24 -71.01 1.29
C ILE A 41 19.20 -70.40 -0.13
N PHE A 42 18.69 -71.16 -1.11
CA PHE A 42 18.76 -70.76 -2.51
C PHE A 42 17.77 -69.63 -2.85
N ILE A 43 16.57 -69.61 -2.24
CA ILE A 43 15.58 -68.55 -2.50
C ILE A 43 16.09 -67.18 -2.01
N PRO A 44 16.56 -67.02 -0.75
CA PRO A 44 17.12 -65.74 -0.29
C PRO A 44 18.37 -65.33 -1.07
N ALA A 45 19.27 -66.28 -1.38
CA ALA A 45 20.47 -65.99 -2.16
C ALA A 45 20.13 -65.48 -3.57
N MET A 46 19.14 -66.09 -4.23
CA MET A 46 18.71 -65.67 -5.57
C MET A 46 17.89 -64.37 -5.55
N ILE A 47 17.14 -64.10 -4.49
CA ILE A 47 16.53 -62.76 -4.27
C ILE A 47 17.64 -61.72 -4.12
N GLY A 48 18.68 -62.02 -3.33
CA GLY A 48 19.87 -61.18 -3.19
C GLY A 48 20.55 -60.91 -4.52
N VAL A 49 20.81 -61.95 -5.33
CA VAL A 49 21.40 -61.82 -6.68
C VAL A 49 20.48 -61.04 -7.63
N SER A 50 19.17 -61.28 -7.61
CA SER A 50 18.20 -60.53 -8.42
C SER A 50 18.14 -59.05 -8.04
N PHE A 51 18.20 -58.75 -6.74
CA PHE A 51 18.30 -57.39 -6.23
C PHE A 51 19.63 -56.75 -6.60
N LEU A 52 20.74 -57.50 -6.52
CA LEU A 52 22.07 -57.05 -6.89
C LEU A 52 22.20 -56.80 -8.41
N VAL A 53 21.56 -57.63 -9.24
CA VAL A 53 21.45 -57.44 -10.69
C VAL A 53 20.54 -56.26 -11.03
N ARG A 54 19.40 -56.09 -10.35
CA ARG A 54 18.54 -54.90 -10.52
C ARG A 54 19.27 -53.62 -10.08
N TYR A 55 19.98 -53.67 -8.97
CA TYR A 55 20.79 -52.57 -8.44
C TYR A 55 21.95 -52.24 -9.38
N LEU A 56 22.72 -53.24 -9.83
CA LEU A 56 23.78 -53.06 -10.82
C LEU A 56 23.22 -52.57 -12.17
N VAL A 57 22.08 -53.05 -12.63
CA VAL A 57 21.47 -52.58 -13.90
C VAL A 57 20.90 -51.17 -13.74
N ALA A 58 20.44 -50.77 -12.56
CA ALA A 58 19.99 -49.40 -12.28
C ALA A 58 21.16 -48.42 -12.12
N VAL A 59 22.24 -48.82 -11.42
CA VAL A 59 23.43 -47.99 -11.15
C VAL A 59 24.39 -47.95 -12.35
N ARG A 60 24.55 -49.05 -13.09
CA ARG A 60 25.51 -49.18 -14.22
C ARG A 60 24.93 -48.69 -15.56
N LYS A 61 23.68 -48.20 -15.60
CA LYS A 61 23.05 -47.67 -16.82
C LYS A 61 23.16 -46.16 -16.99
N ARG A 62 23.55 -45.39 -15.97
CA ARG A 62 23.87 -43.97 -16.10
C ARG A 62 25.27 -43.74 -15.59
N SER A 63 26.17 -43.30 -16.47
CA SER A 63 27.49 -42.87 -16.04
C SER A 63 27.36 -41.67 -15.09
N VAL A 64 28.28 -41.51 -14.13
CA VAL A 64 28.34 -40.31 -13.26
C VAL A 64 28.28 -39.03 -14.10
N ARG A 65 28.92 -39.04 -15.27
CA ARG A 65 28.83 -37.99 -16.29
C ARG A 65 27.38 -37.67 -16.68
N GLU A 66 26.57 -38.66 -17.07
CA GLU A 66 25.17 -38.43 -17.46
C GLU A 66 24.34 -37.83 -16.31
N GLN A 67 24.59 -38.25 -15.07
CA GLN A 67 23.88 -37.69 -13.90
C GLN A 67 24.26 -36.22 -13.66
N VAL A 68 25.55 -35.89 -13.80
CA VAL A 68 26.04 -34.50 -13.68
C VAL A 68 25.47 -33.63 -14.81
N MET A 69 25.53 -34.10 -16.06
CA MET A 69 24.98 -33.35 -17.19
C MET A 69 23.46 -33.14 -17.07
N GLU A 70 22.72 -34.16 -16.64
CA GLU A 70 21.28 -34.04 -16.40
C GLU A 70 20.97 -33.03 -15.29
N ARG A 71 21.75 -33.00 -14.21
CA ARG A 71 21.62 -32.01 -13.14
C ARG A 71 21.88 -30.59 -13.67
N ASP A 72 22.97 -30.39 -14.39
CA ASP A 72 23.40 -29.06 -14.83
C ASP A 72 22.43 -28.50 -15.89
N ILE A 73 22.02 -29.32 -16.86
CA ILE A 73 20.99 -28.93 -17.85
C ILE A 73 19.67 -28.58 -17.16
N ARG A 74 19.26 -29.33 -16.12
CA ARG A 74 18.06 -28.96 -15.34
C ARG A 74 18.24 -27.65 -14.59
N ALA A 75 19.41 -27.38 -14.04
CA ALA A 75 19.69 -26.13 -13.34
C ALA A 75 19.54 -24.93 -14.31
N ILE A 76 20.16 -25.00 -15.49
CA ILE A 76 20.04 -23.98 -16.54
C ILE A 76 18.57 -23.81 -16.97
N ALA A 77 17.87 -24.92 -17.21
CA ALA A 77 16.48 -24.87 -17.64
C ALA A 77 15.53 -24.29 -16.58
N ASN A 78 15.75 -24.60 -15.30
CA ASN A 78 15.00 -24.00 -14.20
C ASN A 78 15.26 -22.48 -14.11
N ARG A 79 16.52 -22.05 -14.24
CA ARG A 79 16.88 -20.62 -14.29
C ARG A 79 16.20 -19.91 -15.46
N TYR A 80 16.30 -20.45 -16.67
CA TYR A 80 15.59 -19.94 -17.84
C TYR A 80 14.07 -19.81 -17.60
N MET A 81 13.44 -20.84 -17.02
CA MET A 81 12.00 -20.81 -16.74
C MET A 81 11.62 -19.72 -15.74
N GLU A 82 12.47 -19.50 -14.73
CA GLU A 82 12.27 -18.47 -13.72
C GLU A 82 12.47 -17.07 -14.30
N GLU A 83 13.50 -16.84 -15.11
CA GLU A 83 13.70 -15.58 -15.81
C GLU A 83 12.51 -15.27 -16.74
N MET A 84 12.03 -16.26 -17.51
CA MET A 84 10.82 -16.10 -18.34
C MET A 84 9.53 -15.86 -17.53
N ARG A 85 9.45 -16.32 -16.28
CA ARG A 85 8.35 -15.99 -15.36
C ARG A 85 8.45 -14.53 -14.94
N ILE A 86 9.60 -14.10 -14.45
CA ILE A 86 9.84 -12.71 -14.04
C ILE A 86 9.57 -11.74 -15.19
N LEU A 87 10.08 -12.03 -16.40
CA LEU A 87 9.86 -11.16 -17.57
C LEU A 87 8.38 -11.03 -17.98
N ARG A 88 7.54 -12.02 -17.68
CA ARG A 88 6.09 -11.89 -17.86
C ARG A 88 5.49 -10.97 -16.82
N ASP A 89 5.91 -11.08 -15.55
CA ASP A 89 5.47 -10.17 -14.50
C ASP A 89 5.83 -8.71 -14.87
N PHE A 90 7.00 -8.47 -15.46
CA PHE A 90 7.36 -7.14 -15.99
C PHE A 90 6.40 -6.61 -17.06
N GLU A 91 5.94 -7.45 -18.00
CA GLU A 91 4.99 -7.02 -19.04
C GLU A 91 3.57 -6.88 -18.49
N GLU A 92 3.09 -7.87 -17.74
CA GLU A 92 1.70 -7.98 -17.30
C GLU A 92 1.40 -7.07 -16.09
N LYS A 93 2.29 -7.03 -15.10
CA LYS A 93 2.09 -6.27 -13.86
C LYS A 93 2.68 -4.87 -13.93
N TYR A 94 3.88 -4.72 -14.49
CA TYR A 94 4.60 -3.43 -14.47
C TYR A 94 4.47 -2.62 -15.77
N ARG A 95 3.92 -3.24 -16.83
CA ARG A 95 3.80 -2.67 -18.18
C ARG A 95 5.14 -2.25 -18.80
N ILE A 96 6.22 -2.93 -18.42
CA ILE A 96 7.56 -2.75 -18.97
C ILE A 96 7.76 -3.80 -20.06
N SER A 97 8.05 -3.37 -21.28
CA SER A 97 8.25 -4.30 -22.40
C SER A 97 9.50 -5.15 -22.20
N THR A 98 9.36 -6.48 -22.33
CA THR A 98 10.47 -7.45 -22.25
C THR A 98 10.64 -8.26 -23.54
N LYS A 99 9.93 -7.88 -24.61
CA LYS A 99 9.89 -8.58 -25.90
C LYS A 99 11.27 -8.93 -26.47
N GLU A 100 12.21 -7.99 -26.45
CA GLU A 100 13.57 -8.20 -26.98
C GLU A 100 14.34 -9.24 -26.16
N PHE A 101 14.28 -9.14 -24.84
CA PHE A 101 14.91 -10.10 -23.92
C PHE A 101 14.29 -11.50 -24.10
N ARG A 102 12.97 -11.59 -24.15
CA ARG A 102 12.26 -12.86 -24.41
C ARG A 102 12.66 -13.49 -25.74
N THR A 103 12.83 -12.68 -26.78
CA THR A 103 13.25 -13.14 -28.12
C THR A 103 14.67 -13.70 -28.09
N ASP A 104 15.60 -13.04 -27.38
CA ASP A 104 16.96 -13.54 -27.25
C ASP A 104 17.02 -14.83 -26.41
N LEU A 105 16.23 -14.91 -25.34
CA LEU A 105 16.11 -16.12 -24.51
C LEU A 105 15.56 -17.34 -25.29
N GLU A 106 14.84 -17.16 -26.41
CA GLU A 106 14.44 -18.28 -27.26
C GLU A 106 15.65 -19.07 -27.78
N LYS A 107 16.81 -18.42 -27.97
CA LYS A 107 18.07 -19.11 -28.34
C LYS A 107 18.54 -20.09 -27.25
N VAL A 108 18.33 -19.74 -25.97
CA VAL A 108 18.63 -20.61 -24.83
C VAL A 108 17.68 -21.81 -24.82
N LYS A 109 16.39 -21.60 -25.11
CA LYS A 109 15.40 -22.68 -25.23
C LYS A 109 15.74 -23.64 -26.36
N ASP A 110 16.21 -23.12 -27.49
CA ASP A 110 16.65 -23.93 -28.62
C ASP A 110 17.92 -24.73 -28.26
N GLY A 111 18.92 -24.08 -27.64
CA GLY A 111 20.10 -24.75 -27.10
C GLY A 111 19.76 -25.85 -26.10
N LEU A 112 18.88 -25.60 -25.13
CA LEU A 112 18.41 -26.62 -24.20
C LEU A 112 17.71 -27.79 -24.91
N SER A 113 16.94 -27.50 -25.96
CA SER A 113 16.27 -28.53 -26.77
C SER A 113 17.28 -29.42 -27.50
N GLU A 114 18.39 -28.86 -27.99
CA GLU A 114 19.50 -29.60 -28.59
C GLU A 114 20.23 -30.50 -27.59
N LEU A 115 20.37 -30.05 -26.33
CA LEU A 115 20.89 -30.85 -25.21
C LEU A 115 19.93 -31.96 -24.75
N GLY A 116 18.74 -32.06 -25.37
CA GLY A 116 17.72 -33.05 -25.05
C GLY A 116 16.77 -32.63 -23.92
N CYS A 117 16.71 -31.34 -23.59
CA CYS A 117 15.83 -30.77 -22.59
C CYS A 117 14.72 -29.94 -23.25
N LYS A 118 13.49 -30.45 -23.24
CA LYS A 118 12.34 -29.75 -23.84
C LYS A 118 11.52 -29.02 -22.77
N ILE A 119 11.25 -27.74 -23.00
CA ILE A 119 10.45 -26.87 -22.12
C ILE A 119 9.12 -26.55 -22.82
N THR A 120 8.05 -27.20 -22.38
CA THR A 120 6.67 -26.96 -22.85
C THR A 120 5.72 -26.88 -21.65
N GLY A 121 6.00 -25.99 -20.70
CA GLY A 121 5.28 -25.86 -19.42
C GLY A 121 5.74 -26.83 -18.32
N GLN A 122 6.38 -27.94 -18.71
CA GLN A 122 7.10 -28.85 -17.81
C GLN A 122 8.45 -29.22 -18.42
N LEU A 123 9.41 -29.49 -17.54
CA LEU A 123 10.74 -29.95 -17.89
C LEU A 123 10.73 -31.43 -18.30
N ARG A 124 11.16 -31.73 -19.53
CA ARG A 124 11.25 -33.11 -20.04
C ARG A 124 12.63 -33.41 -20.58
N MET A 125 13.26 -34.45 -20.05
CA MET A 125 14.61 -34.88 -20.43
C MET A 125 14.58 -36.09 -21.35
N ASN A 126 15.33 -36.01 -22.45
CA ASN A 126 15.56 -37.11 -23.37
C ASN A 126 16.90 -37.82 -23.07
N SER A 127 16.82 -38.90 -22.31
CA SER A 127 17.97 -39.75 -21.94
C SER A 127 18.77 -40.33 -23.12
N ALA A 128 18.22 -40.35 -24.35
CA ALA A 128 18.95 -40.80 -25.53
C ALA A 128 19.83 -39.70 -26.14
N GLN A 129 19.35 -38.45 -26.12
CA GLN A 129 20.13 -37.29 -26.57
C GLN A 129 21.20 -36.92 -25.54
N LEU A 130 20.88 -37.02 -24.24
CA LEU A 130 21.81 -36.71 -23.15
C LEU A 130 23.13 -37.50 -23.20
N ARG A 131 23.09 -38.73 -23.74
CA ARG A 131 24.29 -39.57 -23.95
C ARG A 131 25.27 -39.04 -24.99
N ARG A 132 24.83 -38.13 -25.86
CA ARG A 132 25.66 -37.54 -26.94
C ARG A 132 26.18 -36.15 -26.60
N VAL A 133 25.71 -35.55 -25.52
CA VAL A 133 26.04 -34.18 -25.12
C VAL A 133 27.49 -34.12 -24.61
N VAL A 134 28.20 -33.05 -24.96
CA VAL A 134 29.54 -32.75 -24.43
C VAL A 134 29.43 -31.64 -23.38
N PHE A 135 30.32 -31.66 -22.37
CA PHE A 135 30.32 -30.63 -21.31
C PHE A 135 30.42 -29.21 -21.88
N ALA A 136 31.20 -29.02 -22.95
CA ALA A 136 31.32 -27.74 -23.65
C ALA A 136 29.97 -27.21 -24.19
N ASP A 137 29.06 -28.09 -24.62
CA ASP A 137 27.74 -27.67 -25.11
C ASP A 137 26.86 -27.19 -23.95
N VAL A 138 26.97 -27.82 -22.77
CA VAL A 138 26.25 -27.40 -21.56
C VAL A 138 26.78 -26.06 -21.06
N GLU A 139 28.10 -25.91 -20.99
CA GLU A 139 28.78 -24.67 -20.61
C GLU A 139 28.47 -23.54 -21.59
N TRP A 140 28.37 -23.83 -22.89
CA TRP A 140 27.99 -22.84 -23.90
C TRP A 140 26.56 -22.34 -23.70
N VAL A 141 25.59 -23.24 -23.41
CA VAL A 141 24.20 -22.83 -23.13
C VAL A 141 24.10 -22.03 -21.83
N ASP A 142 24.83 -22.42 -20.79
CA ASP A 142 24.89 -21.69 -19.51
C ASP A 142 25.47 -20.28 -19.70
N LYS A 143 26.59 -20.18 -20.43
CA LYS A 143 27.22 -18.91 -20.76
C LYS A 143 26.32 -18.02 -21.61
N MET A 144 25.63 -18.60 -22.61
CA MET A 144 24.67 -17.87 -23.44
C MET A 144 23.52 -17.31 -22.60
N LEU A 145 22.98 -18.09 -21.65
CA LEU A 145 21.97 -17.59 -20.72
C LEU A 145 22.52 -16.39 -19.94
N HIS A 146 23.68 -16.54 -19.30
CA HIS A 146 24.29 -15.48 -18.52
C HIS A 146 24.57 -14.20 -19.33
N GLU A 147 25.17 -14.30 -20.52
CA GLU A 147 25.49 -13.17 -21.39
C GLU A 147 24.24 -12.44 -21.90
N ILE A 148 23.13 -13.17 -22.12
CA ILE A 148 21.84 -12.56 -22.49
C ILE A 148 21.25 -11.84 -21.28
N THR A 149 21.23 -12.49 -20.12
CA THR A 149 20.68 -11.93 -18.87
C THR A 149 21.39 -10.64 -18.49
N GLU A 150 22.72 -10.65 -18.40
CA GLU A 150 23.55 -9.48 -18.03
C GLU A 150 23.31 -8.28 -18.96
N ARG A 151 23.23 -8.54 -20.28
CA ARG A 151 22.98 -7.49 -21.28
C ARG A 151 21.60 -6.83 -21.09
N HIS A 152 20.58 -7.63 -20.82
CA HIS A 152 19.19 -7.14 -20.77
C HIS A 152 18.80 -6.61 -19.39
N GLU A 153 19.47 -7.02 -18.31
CA GLU A 153 19.28 -6.46 -16.96
C GLU A 153 19.54 -4.95 -16.94
N MET A 154 20.61 -4.49 -17.60
CA MET A 154 20.89 -3.06 -17.73
C MET A 154 19.79 -2.29 -18.47
N VAL A 155 19.26 -2.87 -19.55
CA VAL A 155 18.15 -2.26 -20.32
C VAL A 155 16.88 -2.22 -19.49
N LEU A 156 16.58 -3.30 -18.74
CA LEU A 156 15.42 -3.35 -17.86
C LEU A 156 15.53 -2.36 -16.71
N CYS A 157 16.71 -2.20 -16.11
CA CYS A 157 16.96 -1.21 -15.06
C CYS A 157 16.65 0.21 -15.56
N SER A 158 17.07 0.56 -16.78
CA SER A 158 16.71 1.85 -17.40
C SER A 158 15.20 2.00 -17.60
N ARG A 159 14.53 1.00 -18.21
CA ARG A 159 13.07 1.05 -18.45
C ARG A 159 12.26 1.13 -17.17
N LEU A 160 12.75 0.47 -16.11
CA LEU A 160 12.18 0.51 -14.78
C LEU A 160 12.26 1.92 -14.20
N LYS A 161 13.43 2.57 -14.28
CA LYS A 161 13.61 3.96 -13.83
C LYS A 161 12.67 4.92 -14.54
N ASP A 162 12.50 4.76 -15.85
CA ASP A 162 11.55 5.55 -16.64
C ASP A 162 10.12 5.34 -16.11
N ARG A 163 9.72 4.07 -15.91
CA ARG A 163 8.38 3.74 -15.41
C ARG A 163 8.12 4.25 -13.99
N CYS A 164 9.10 4.17 -13.10
CA CYS A 164 9.01 4.75 -11.76
C CYS A 164 8.89 6.28 -11.81
N SER A 165 9.59 6.93 -12.74
CA SER A 165 9.50 8.37 -12.94
C SER A 165 8.12 8.77 -13.45
N GLU A 166 7.53 8.01 -14.38
CA GLU A 166 6.15 8.19 -14.82
C GLU A 166 5.16 8.08 -13.66
N TYR A 167 5.29 7.06 -12.81
CA TYR A 167 4.45 6.92 -11.63
C TYR A 167 4.58 8.08 -10.65
N LEU A 168 5.81 8.55 -10.41
CA LEU A 168 6.04 9.71 -9.56
C LEU A 168 5.43 10.98 -10.14
N ILE A 169 5.52 11.20 -11.45
CA ILE A 169 4.85 12.31 -12.16
C ILE A 169 3.33 12.20 -11.96
N ALA A 170 2.77 11.01 -12.13
CA ALA A 170 1.34 10.75 -11.96
C ALA A 170 0.84 11.06 -10.54
N LEU A 171 1.58 10.64 -9.51
CA LEU A 171 1.28 10.98 -8.11
C LEU A 171 1.39 12.50 -7.86
N ARG A 172 2.42 13.16 -8.41
CA ARG A 172 2.56 14.61 -8.30
C ARG A 172 1.41 15.36 -8.97
N GLU A 173 0.85 14.85 -10.06
CA GLU A 173 -0.36 15.41 -10.70
C GLU A 173 -1.59 15.29 -9.80
N LEU A 174 -1.77 14.17 -9.10
CA LEU A 174 -2.82 14.02 -8.09
C LEU A 174 -2.64 15.02 -6.93
N ARG A 175 -1.39 15.23 -6.48
CA ARG A 175 -1.08 16.24 -5.46
C ARG A 175 -1.43 17.65 -5.92
N LYS A 176 -1.17 18.00 -7.19
CA LYS A 176 -1.50 19.33 -7.74
C LYS A 176 -3.00 19.63 -7.72
N VAL A 177 -3.86 18.62 -7.87
CA VAL A 177 -5.32 18.79 -7.74
C VAL A 177 -5.79 18.78 -6.28
N GLY A 178 -4.86 18.72 -5.32
CA GLY A 178 -5.09 18.90 -3.89
C GLY A 178 -5.35 17.62 -3.11
N LEU A 179 -5.06 16.44 -3.68
CA LEU A 179 -5.03 15.19 -2.94
C LEU A 179 -3.76 15.12 -2.08
N ASP A 180 -3.90 14.83 -0.80
CA ASP A 180 -2.77 14.81 0.13
C ASP A 180 -2.10 13.43 0.18
N ILE A 181 -1.14 13.24 -0.72
CA ILE A 181 -0.26 12.06 -0.79
C ILE A 181 1.21 12.46 -0.73
N SER A 182 1.51 13.59 -0.08
CA SER A 182 2.88 14.10 0.07
C SER A 182 3.82 13.06 0.73
N PRO A 183 3.42 12.35 1.81
CA PRO A 183 4.26 11.34 2.42
C PRO A 183 4.61 10.19 1.46
N GLN A 184 3.67 9.75 0.63
CA GLN A 184 3.89 8.67 -0.34
C GLN A 184 4.81 9.12 -1.48
N ILE A 185 4.67 10.36 -1.94
CA ILE A 185 5.58 10.96 -2.91
C ILE A 185 7.01 11.02 -2.35
N GLU A 186 7.19 11.48 -1.12
CA GLU A 186 8.51 11.53 -0.46
C GLU A 186 9.11 10.13 -0.27
N GLN A 187 8.30 9.13 0.10
CA GLN A 187 8.75 7.74 0.19
C GLN A 187 9.19 7.19 -1.17
N MET A 188 8.44 7.48 -2.24
CA MET A 188 8.77 7.06 -3.60
C MET A 188 10.04 7.76 -4.12
N GLU A 189 10.20 9.05 -3.86
CA GLU A 189 11.40 9.83 -4.18
C GLU A 189 12.63 9.25 -3.50
N LYS A 190 12.56 9.06 -2.18
CA LYS A 190 13.65 8.45 -1.41
C LYS A 190 14.00 7.06 -1.95
N LYS A 191 13.00 6.25 -2.30
CA LYS A 191 13.24 4.90 -2.83
C LYS A 191 13.95 4.91 -4.18
N LEU A 192 13.66 5.90 -5.02
CA LEU A 192 14.36 6.09 -6.29
C LEU A 192 15.78 6.64 -6.11
N GLU A 193 15.98 7.50 -5.11
CA GLU A 193 17.31 7.98 -4.72
C GLU A 193 18.18 6.82 -4.19
N ASP A 194 17.63 5.98 -3.30
CA ASP A 194 18.30 4.82 -2.70
C ASP A 194 18.67 3.76 -3.76
N MET A 195 17.90 3.65 -4.84
CA MET A 195 18.20 2.75 -5.97
C MET A 195 19.48 3.16 -6.72
N GLY A 196 19.84 4.44 -6.72
CA GLY A 196 21.03 4.96 -7.39
C GLY A 196 21.02 4.82 -8.93
N MET A 197 21.84 5.63 -9.60
CA MET A 197 21.96 5.60 -11.07
C MET A 197 22.82 4.43 -11.57
N ASP A 198 23.71 3.88 -10.71
CA ASP A 198 24.80 2.98 -11.11
C ASP A 198 24.76 1.57 -10.47
N ILE A 199 23.65 1.16 -9.85
CA ILE A 199 23.55 -0.18 -9.26
C ILE A 199 23.16 -1.19 -10.35
N GLU A 200 24.08 -2.10 -10.66
CA GLU A 200 23.79 -3.34 -11.36
C GLU A 200 22.95 -4.22 -10.43
N MET A 201 21.69 -4.46 -10.79
CA MET A 201 20.76 -5.28 -10.02
C MET A 201 20.39 -6.51 -10.84
N GLU A 202 20.37 -7.66 -10.19
CA GLU A 202 19.92 -8.90 -10.83
C GLU A 202 18.41 -8.83 -11.14
N LEU A 203 17.96 -9.61 -12.12
CA LEU A 203 16.57 -9.61 -12.58
C LEU A 203 15.55 -9.84 -11.43
N LEU A 204 15.89 -10.70 -10.46
CA LEU A 204 15.04 -10.96 -9.31
C LEU A 204 14.94 -9.73 -8.39
N GLU A 205 16.05 -9.03 -8.16
CA GLU A 205 16.10 -7.82 -7.35
C GLU A 205 15.31 -6.69 -8.00
N LEU A 206 15.42 -6.54 -9.33
CA LEU A 206 14.60 -5.59 -10.09
C LEU A 206 13.10 -5.89 -9.93
N ALA A 207 12.71 -7.17 -9.95
CA ALA A 207 11.32 -7.57 -9.75
C ALA A 207 10.83 -7.29 -8.32
N MET A 208 11.66 -7.55 -7.32
CA MET A 208 11.36 -7.24 -5.91
C MET A 208 11.20 -5.73 -5.70
N PHE A 209 12.10 -4.93 -6.26
CA PHE A 209 12.01 -3.48 -6.20
C PHE A 209 10.69 -2.96 -6.80
N MET A 210 10.30 -3.49 -7.97
CA MET A 210 9.04 -3.10 -8.62
C MET A 210 7.79 -3.52 -7.85
N ASN A 211 7.82 -4.67 -7.16
CA ASN A 211 6.73 -5.06 -6.28
C ASN A 211 6.50 -4.02 -5.18
N GLU A 212 7.57 -3.53 -4.57
CA GLU A 212 7.50 -2.50 -3.53
C GLU A 212 7.01 -1.16 -4.09
N VAL A 213 7.50 -0.74 -5.27
CA VAL A 213 7.02 0.46 -5.96
C VAL A 213 5.53 0.38 -6.25
N VAL A 214 5.07 -0.74 -6.80
CA VAL A 214 3.65 -0.97 -7.11
C VAL A 214 2.81 -0.94 -5.84
N SER A 215 3.29 -1.53 -4.74
CA SER A 215 2.60 -1.47 -3.45
C SER A 215 2.42 -0.02 -2.96
N LEU A 216 3.43 0.83 -3.09
CA LEU A 216 3.36 2.25 -2.71
C LEU A 216 2.35 3.02 -3.58
N ILE A 217 2.33 2.75 -4.89
CA ILE A 217 1.38 3.38 -5.82
C ILE A 217 -0.05 2.97 -5.48
N GLU A 218 -0.27 1.68 -5.27
CA GLU A 218 -1.59 1.14 -4.93
C GLU A 218 -2.11 1.73 -3.61
N GLU A 219 -1.27 1.79 -2.58
CA GLU A 219 -1.61 2.46 -1.32
C GLU A 219 -1.97 3.94 -1.53
N SER A 220 -1.16 4.66 -2.31
CA SER A 220 -1.39 6.08 -2.64
C SER A 220 -2.74 6.28 -3.32
N LEU A 221 -3.08 5.42 -4.29
CA LEU A 221 -4.33 5.51 -5.04
C LEU A 221 -5.55 5.20 -4.16
N TRP A 222 -5.44 4.24 -3.24
CA TRP A 222 -6.51 3.97 -2.26
C TRP A 222 -6.75 5.16 -1.31
N ILE A 223 -5.70 5.86 -0.88
CA ILE A 223 -5.83 7.11 -0.12
C ILE A 223 -6.55 8.18 -0.94
N CYS A 224 -6.21 8.31 -2.22
CA CYS A 224 -6.87 9.25 -3.12
C CYS A 224 -8.35 8.90 -3.36
N VAL A 225 -8.70 7.61 -3.53
CA VAL A 225 -10.10 7.14 -3.62
C VAL A 225 -10.87 7.55 -2.37
N LYS A 226 -10.33 7.26 -1.18
CA LYS A 226 -10.99 7.63 0.09
C LYS A 226 -11.22 9.14 0.19
N SER A 227 -10.21 9.93 -0.18
CA SER A 227 -10.29 11.39 -0.19
C SER A 227 -11.36 11.90 -1.18
N ALA A 228 -11.45 11.29 -2.36
CA ALA A 228 -12.46 11.62 -3.36
C ALA A 228 -13.88 11.26 -2.89
N MET A 229 -14.06 10.12 -2.18
CA MET A 229 -15.34 9.74 -1.58
C MET A 229 -15.80 10.72 -0.50
N GLU A 230 -14.88 11.16 0.36
CA GLU A 230 -15.17 12.17 1.38
C GLU A 230 -15.59 13.50 0.74
N LEU A 231 -14.85 13.94 -0.28
CA LEU A 231 -15.16 15.15 -1.03
C LEU A 231 -16.52 15.06 -1.76
N GLU A 232 -16.85 13.88 -2.32
CA GLU A 232 -18.15 13.62 -2.92
C GLU A 232 -19.29 13.70 -1.91
N ALA A 233 -19.09 13.18 -0.69
CA ALA A 233 -20.07 13.29 0.38
C ALA A 233 -20.34 14.74 0.77
N ILE A 234 -19.28 15.55 0.92
CA ILE A 234 -19.41 16.98 1.23
C ILE A 234 -20.15 17.72 0.10
N ALA A 235 -19.81 17.46 -1.16
CA ALA A 235 -20.49 18.10 -2.29
C ALA A 235 -22.00 17.78 -2.32
N ARG A 236 -22.35 16.54 -2.01
CA ARG A 236 -23.76 16.13 -1.94
C ARG A 236 -24.50 16.79 -0.78
N GLU A 237 -23.86 16.87 0.39
CA GLU A 237 -24.52 17.32 1.63
C GLU A 237 -24.59 18.84 1.75
N ARG A 238 -23.53 19.56 1.35
CA ARG A 238 -23.45 21.02 1.54
C ARG A 238 -23.98 21.82 0.35
N VAL A 239 -23.85 21.30 -0.87
CA VAL A 239 -24.32 22.02 -2.07
C VAL A 239 -25.40 21.27 -2.85
N ASN A 240 -25.92 20.15 -2.33
CA ASN A 240 -26.95 19.33 -2.98
C ASN A 240 -26.60 18.95 -4.43
N ALA A 241 -25.32 18.73 -4.72
CA ALA A 241 -24.86 18.42 -6.06
C ALA A 241 -25.33 17.02 -6.52
N ASP A 242 -25.66 16.88 -7.80
CA ASP A 242 -25.82 15.56 -8.43
C ASP A 242 -24.45 14.94 -8.70
N THR A 243 -24.06 14.01 -7.82
CA THR A 243 -22.77 13.33 -7.84
C THR A 243 -22.86 11.90 -8.40
N ALA A 244 -23.97 11.50 -9.02
CA ALA A 244 -24.17 10.12 -9.46
C ALA A 244 -23.07 9.63 -10.42
N ARG A 245 -22.68 10.48 -11.38
CA ARG A 245 -21.58 10.20 -12.32
C ARG A 245 -20.23 10.10 -11.62
N VAL A 246 -19.92 11.04 -10.72
CA VAL A 246 -18.68 11.06 -9.94
C VAL A 246 -18.53 9.76 -9.13
N ARG A 247 -19.61 9.29 -8.50
CA ARG A 247 -19.60 8.04 -7.74
C ARG A 247 -19.30 6.82 -8.63
N THR A 248 -19.82 6.80 -9.85
CA THR A 248 -19.47 5.75 -10.83
C THR A 248 -17.99 5.81 -11.17
N ASP A 249 -17.44 6.99 -11.44
CA ASP A 249 -16.03 7.15 -11.79
C ASP A 249 -15.09 6.76 -10.64
N ILE A 250 -15.48 7.04 -9.38
CA ILE A 250 -14.76 6.54 -8.19
C ILE A 250 -14.76 5.00 -8.15
N LYS A 251 -15.89 4.35 -8.41
CA LYS A 251 -15.96 2.87 -8.45
C LYS A 251 -15.14 2.27 -9.60
N LEU A 252 -15.10 2.96 -10.74
CA LEU A 252 -14.24 2.55 -11.86
C LEU A 252 -12.76 2.69 -11.50
N ALA A 253 -12.39 3.69 -10.69
CA ALA A 253 -11.05 3.84 -10.14
C ALA A 253 -10.71 2.68 -9.18
N GLU A 254 -11.60 2.33 -8.25
CA GLU A 254 -11.43 1.16 -7.35
C GLU A 254 -11.19 -0.13 -8.16
N HIS A 255 -12.08 -0.43 -9.10
CA HIS A 255 -11.94 -1.60 -9.97
C HIS A 255 -10.65 -1.56 -10.79
N SER A 256 -10.22 -0.39 -11.26
CA SER A 256 -8.96 -0.24 -12.01
C SER A 256 -7.73 -0.51 -11.13
N ILE A 257 -7.76 -0.14 -9.85
CA ILE A 257 -6.70 -0.46 -8.88
C ILE A 257 -6.60 -1.97 -8.70
N GLU A 258 -7.73 -2.64 -8.46
CA GLU A 258 -7.78 -4.10 -8.28
C GLU A 258 -7.22 -4.90 -9.46
N HIS A 259 -7.24 -4.31 -10.67
CA HIS A 259 -6.73 -4.91 -11.90
C HIS A 259 -5.34 -4.37 -12.32
N GLY A 260 -4.67 -3.59 -11.47
CA GLY A 260 -3.33 -3.05 -11.74
C GLY A 260 -3.28 -2.00 -12.87
N ASN A 261 -4.40 -1.35 -13.18
CA ASN A 261 -4.48 -0.32 -14.22
C ASN A 261 -4.28 1.09 -13.65
N TYR A 262 -3.12 1.31 -13.04
CA TYR A 262 -2.82 2.52 -12.25
C TYR A 262 -2.87 3.82 -13.08
N ASP A 263 -2.44 3.78 -14.35
CA ASP A 263 -2.48 4.97 -15.23
C ASP A 263 -3.91 5.49 -15.42
N ASN A 264 -4.85 4.56 -15.68
CA ASN A 264 -6.27 4.89 -15.82
C ASN A 264 -6.87 5.37 -14.49
N THR A 265 -6.48 4.77 -13.37
CA THR A 265 -6.93 5.20 -12.04
C THR A 265 -6.52 6.65 -11.77
N VAL A 266 -5.27 7.03 -12.07
CA VAL A 266 -4.79 8.40 -11.88
C VAL A 266 -5.62 9.38 -12.70
N GLU A 267 -5.86 9.08 -13.97
CA GLU A 267 -6.65 9.94 -14.86
C GLU A 267 -8.08 10.11 -14.35
N LEU A 268 -8.74 9.01 -13.96
CA LEU A 268 -10.09 9.04 -13.39
C LEU A 268 -10.15 9.88 -12.11
N LEU A 269 -9.24 9.63 -11.16
CA LEU A 269 -9.22 10.36 -9.89
C LEU A 269 -8.93 11.85 -10.08
N LYS A 270 -8.02 12.20 -10.99
CA LYS A 270 -7.75 13.60 -11.35
C LYS A 270 -9.02 14.28 -11.86
N ASN A 271 -9.73 13.65 -12.79
CA ASN A 271 -10.97 14.19 -13.35
C ASN A 271 -12.08 14.32 -12.30
N VAL A 272 -12.23 13.31 -11.44
CA VAL A 272 -13.18 13.32 -10.31
C VAL A 272 -12.92 14.51 -9.38
N VAL A 273 -11.67 14.70 -8.96
CA VAL A 273 -11.31 15.78 -8.03
C VAL A 273 -11.48 17.15 -8.67
N VAL A 274 -11.14 17.31 -9.94
CA VAL A 274 -11.37 18.57 -10.68
C VAL A 274 -12.88 18.88 -10.75
N GLN A 275 -13.70 17.88 -11.06
CA GLN A 275 -15.16 18.05 -11.13
C GLN A 275 -15.76 18.39 -9.76
N LEU A 276 -15.36 17.68 -8.70
CA LEU A 276 -15.81 17.96 -7.34
C LEU A 276 -15.34 19.34 -6.86
N SER A 277 -14.11 19.74 -7.20
CA SER A 277 -13.59 21.06 -6.85
C SER A 277 -14.39 22.18 -7.52
N ALA A 278 -14.81 21.99 -8.77
CA ALA A 278 -15.67 22.93 -9.46
C ALA A 278 -17.06 23.04 -8.78
N MET A 279 -17.63 21.92 -8.34
CA MET A 279 -18.91 21.91 -7.61
C MET A 279 -18.82 22.61 -6.24
N LEU A 280 -17.68 22.49 -5.57
CA LEU A 280 -17.46 23.01 -4.22
C LEU A 280 -16.89 24.43 -4.18
N SER A 281 -16.51 25.01 -5.32
CA SER A 281 -15.75 26.26 -5.37
C SER A 281 -16.41 27.41 -4.59
N ASP A 282 -17.70 27.67 -4.82
CA ASP A 282 -18.41 28.78 -4.18
C ASP A 282 -18.60 28.56 -2.67
N GLU A 283 -18.85 27.30 -2.28
CA GLU A 283 -19.04 26.93 -0.88
C GLU A 283 -17.72 27.00 -0.11
N PHE A 284 -16.63 26.56 -0.73
CA PHE A 284 -15.28 26.65 -0.18
C PHE A 284 -14.90 28.10 0.13
N GLU A 285 -15.04 29.01 -0.84
CA GLU A 285 -14.69 30.42 -0.65
C GLU A 285 -15.58 31.09 0.42
N ARG A 286 -16.89 30.82 0.40
CA ARG A 286 -17.82 31.36 1.40
C ARG A 286 -17.47 30.88 2.80
N TYR A 287 -17.33 29.56 2.98
CA TYR A 287 -17.00 28.98 4.27
C TYR A 287 -15.65 29.49 4.79
N LYS A 288 -14.62 29.54 3.93
CA LYS A 288 -13.29 30.08 4.26
C LYS A 288 -13.39 31.51 4.76
N ALA A 289 -14.15 32.37 4.07
CA ALA A 289 -14.33 33.75 4.48
C ALA A 289 -14.99 33.85 5.87
N ASP A 290 -16.05 33.08 6.12
CA ASP A 290 -16.77 33.09 7.40
C ASP A 290 -15.88 32.64 8.56
N VAL A 291 -15.11 31.57 8.40
CA VAL A 291 -14.19 31.10 9.47
C VAL A 291 -13.00 32.04 9.69
N LEU A 292 -12.54 32.76 8.66
CA LEU A 292 -11.52 33.80 8.84
C LEU A 292 -12.06 35.02 9.58
N VAL A 293 -13.33 35.39 9.35
CA VAL A 293 -14.00 36.43 10.16
C VAL A 293 -14.07 35.99 11.62
N LEU A 294 -14.42 34.73 11.90
CA LEU A 294 -14.43 34.19 13.25
C LEU A 294 -13.04 34.28 13.91
N ALA A 295 -11.98 33.89 13.20
CA ALA A 295 -10.62 33.98 13.70
C ALA A 295 -10.20 35.42 14.02
N GLY A 296 -10.63 36.39 13.19
CA GLY A 296 -10.41 37.81 13.43
C GLY A 296 -11.06 38.30 14.73
N VAL A 297 -12.34 37.96 14.94
CA VAL A 297 -13.06 38.32 16.18
C VAL A 297 -12.44 37.63 17.40
N ALA A 298 -12.02 36.37 17.27
CA ALA A 298 -11.37 35.63 18.34
C ALA A 298 -10.05 36.30 18.79
N ALA A 299 -9.27 36.80 17.82
CA ALA A 299 -8.01 37.50 18.08
C ALA A 299 -8.22 38.86 18.78
N GLU A 300 -9.38 39.50 18.64
CA GLU A 300 -9.72 40.72 19.39
C GLU A 300 -9.99 40.41 20.88
N ILE A 301 -10.40 39.19 21.20
CA ILE A 301 -10.70 38.76 22.58
C ILE A 301 -9.45 38.28 23.32
N SER A 302 -8.56 37.57 22.63
CA SER A 302 -7.40 36.93 23.24
C SER A 302 -6.25 36.80 22.24
N ASP A 303 -5.03 37.10 22.68
CA ASP A 303 -3.78 36.82 21.96
C ASP A 303 -3.41 35.32 22.00
N ASP A 304 -4.39 34.45 21.84
CA ASP A 304 -4.19 33.01 21.93
C ASP A 304 -3.40 32.50 20.71
N ALA A 305 -2.29 31.81 20.96
CA ALA A 305 -1.41 31.29 19.91
C ALA A 305 -2.13 30.23 19.04
N GLU A 306 -3.07 29.47 19.60
CA GLU A 306 -3.82 28.44 18.89
C GLU A 306 -4.81 29.04 17.89
N VAL A 307 -5.41 30.20 18.21
CA VAL A 307 -6.25 30.97 17.27
C VAL A 307 -5.42 31.39 16.06
N LYS A 308 -4.20 31.89 16.29
CA LYS A 308 -3.31 32.31 15.20
C LYS A 308 -2.87 31.12 14.34
N GLU A 309 -2.53 30.00 14.96
CA GLU A 309 -2.16 28.78 14.24
C GLU A 309 -3.32 28.25 13.37
N LEU A 310 -4.54 28.21 13.90
CA LEU A 310 -5.72 27.80 13.14
C LEU A 310 -6.01 28.77 11.99
N LYS A 311 -5.87 30.08 12.22
CA LYS A 311 -6.01 31.10 11.18
C LYS A 311 -5.01 30.86 10.04
N ASP A 312 -3.73 30.68 10.36
CA ASP A 312 -2.68 30.44 9.36
C ASP A 312 -2.96 29.15 8.54
N ARG A 313 -3.48 28.09 9.19
CA ARG A 313 -3.89 26.84 8.53
C ARG A 313 -5.10 27.02 7.60
N ILE A 314 -6.10 27.79 8.03
CA ILE A 314 -7.27 28.14 7.20
C ILE A 314 -6.83 28.96 6.00
N GLU A 315 -5.98 29.97 6.19
CA GLU A 315 -5.44 30.80 5.10
C GLU A 315 -4.67 29.94 4.09
N GLY A 316 -3.90 28.96 4.57
CA GLY A 316 -3.14 28.01 3.76
C GLY A 316 -3.97 27.00 2.96
N CYS A 317 -5.29 26.89 3.19
CA CYS A 317 -6.18 26.12 2.33
C CYS A 317 -6.46 26.91 1.03
N MET A 318 -5.94 26.46 -0.10
CA MET A 318 -5.96 27.20 -1.38
C MET A 318 -6.85 26.55 -2.45
N LEU A 319 -7.27 25.29 -2.26
CA LEU A 319 -8.02 24.53 -3.26
C LEU A 319 -9.34 24.00 -2.68
N PRO A 320 -10.44 23.99 -3.45
CA PRO A 320 -11.71 23.41 -3.00
C PRO A 320 -11.63 21.93 -2.63
N SER A 321 -10.69 21.17 -3.20
CA SER A 321 -10.43 19.77 -2.80
C SER A 321 -9.95 19.63 -1.34
N GLN A 322 -9.49 20.72 -0.72
CA GLN A 322 -9.11 20.77 0.69
C GLN A 322 -10.29 21.08 1.62
N MET A 323 -11.53 21.11 1.11
CA MET A 323 -12.74 21.35 1.89
C MET A 323 -12.84 20.50 3.19
N PRO A 324 -12.51 19.18 3.19
CA PRO A 324 -12.51 18.40 4.44
C PRO A 324 -11.60 18.98 5.52
N LYS A 325 -10.39 19.42 5.15
CA LYS A 325 -9.44 20.05 6.08
C LYS A 325 -9.94 21.39 6.57
N LEU A 326 -10.48 22.20 5.67
CA LEU A 326 -11.04 23.51 5.98
C LEU A 326 -12.20 23.39 6.99
N LEU A 327 -13.12 22.44 6.78
CA LEU A 327 -14.20 22.13 7.72
C LEU A 327 -13.66 21.69 9.10
N GLY A 328 -12.62 20.85 9.10
CA GLY A 328 -11.94 20.43 10.33
C GLY A 328 -11.37 21.61 11.12
N TYR A 329 -10.63 22.51 10.46
CA TYR A 329 -10.07 23.71 11.09
C TYR A 329 -11.16 24.67 11.58
N GLY A 330 -12.21 24.87 10.79
CA GLY A 330 -13.34 25.71 11.18
C GLY A 330 -14.04 25.20 12.43
N LYS A 331 -14.27 23.88 12.52
CA LYS A 331 -14.84 23.25 13.72
C LYS A 331 -13.95 23.43 14.95
N SER A 332 -12.65 23.17 14.84
CA SER A 332 -11.72 23.40 15.94
C SER A 332 -11.70 24.85 16.40
N LEU A 333 -11.78 25.81 15.46
CA LEU A 333 -11.86 27.23 15.77
C LEU A 333 -13.17 27.59 16.50
N MET A 334 -14.31 27.02 16.11
CA MET A 334 -15.58 27.22 16.83
C MET A 334 -15.51 26.71 18.27
N GLU A 335 -14.94 25.52 18.49
CA GLU A 335 -14.77 24.94 19.83
C GLU A 335 -13.86 25.82 20.70
N LEU A 336 -12.73 26.29 20.15
CA LEU A 336 -11.81 27.19 20.84
C LEU A 336 -12.45 28.54 21.17
N THR A 337 -13.19 29.12 20.23
CA THR A 337 -13.83 30.44 20.42
C THR A 337 -14.92 30.41 21.48
N VAL A 338 -15.71 29.34 21.56
CA VAL A 338 -16.65 29.11 22.68
C VAL A 338 -15.89 29.15 24.02
N ALA A 339 -14.77 28.43 24.12
CA ALA A 339 -14.00 28.37 25.36
C ALA A 339 -13.41 29.73 25.75
N LEU A 340 -12.91 30.50 24.77
CA LEU A 340 -12.40 31.86 24.99
C LEU A 340 -13.50 32.80 25.51
N LEU A 341 -14.69 32.74 24.91
CA LEU A 341 -15.82 33.58 25.33
C LEU A 341 -16.32 33.19 26.73
N GLU A 342 -16.38 31.89 27.04
CA GLU A 342 -16.73 31.43 28.38
C GLU A 342 -15.73 31.92 29.43
N LYS A 343 -14.42 31.90 29.11
CA LYS A 343 -13.39 32.45 29.98
C LYS A 343 -13.58 33.96 30.19
N LEU A 344 -13.89 34.71 29.14
CA LEU A 344 -14.19 36.14 29.22
C LEU A 344 -15.41 36.41 30.12
N TYR A 345 -16.49 35.65 29.98
CA TYR A 345 -17.66 35.75 30.86
C TYR A 345 -17.30 35.50 32.33
N LYS A 346 -16.48 34.48 32.61
CA LYS A 346 -16.00 34.20 33.97
C LYS A 346 -15.19 35.35 34.56
N GLN A 347 -14.30 35.96 33.76
CA GLN A 347 -13.53 37.14 34.19
C GLN A 347 -14.43 38.33 34.53
N ILE A 348 -15.49 38.56 33.75
CA ILE A 348 -16.47 39.61 34.02
C ILE A 348 -17.17 39.33 35.36
N PHE A 349 -17.66 38.11 35.59
CA PHE A 349 -18.31 37.76 36.86
C PHE A 349 -17.38 37.93 38.08
N GLU A 350 -16.10 37.60 37.94
CA GLU A 350 -15.10 37.82 38.98
C GLU A 350 -14.92 39.31 39.28
N LEU A 351 -14.76 40.14 38.24
CA LEU A 351 -14.66 41.59 38.38
C LEU A 351 -15.91 42.21 39.00
N GLU A 352 -17.09 41.79 38.58
CA GLU A 352 -18.36 42.25 39.17
C GLU A 352 -18.46 41.86 40.66
N THR A 353 -17.98 40.68 41.03
CA THR A 353 -17.91 40.26 42.43
C THR A 353 -16.96 41.16 43.23
N GLU A 354 -15.81 41.54 42.66
CA GLU A 354 -14.90 42.52 43.27
C GLU A 354 -15.56 43.89 43.42
N ILE A 355 -16.26 44.39 42.39
CA ILE A 355 -16.99 45.66 42.43
C ILE A 355 -18.04 45.63 43.53
N GLN A 356 -18.81 44.55 43.64
CA GLN A 356 -19.82 44.39 44.71
C GLN A 356 -19.19 44.42 46.10
N ALA A 357 -18.01 43.83 46.28
CA ALA A 357 -17.31 43.81 47.56
C ALA A 357 -16.86 45.20 48.03
N GLU A 358 -16.59 46.14 47.10
CA GLU A 358 -16.29 47.54 47.41
C GLU A 358 -17.55 48.34 47.83
N ASN A 359 -18.75 47.75 47.69
CA ASN A 359 -20.06 48.35 48.01
C ASN A 359 -20.24 49.78 47.46
N PRO A 360 -20.08 50.00 46.14
CA PRO A 360 -20.18 51.33 45.54
C PRO A 360 -21.59 51.90 45.65
N GLY A 361 -21.69 53.22 45.82
CA GLY A 361 -22.96 53.92 45.68
C GLY A 361 -23.51 53.82 44.26
N THR A 362 -24.82 54.00 44.08
CA THR A 362 -25.49 53.88 42.77
C THR A 362 -24.92 54.85 41.72
N ASP A 363 -24.50 56.06 42.12
CA ASP A 363 -23.82 57.01 41.23
C ASP A 363 -22.42 56.52 40.81
N ALA A 364 -21.77 55.74 41.66
CA ALA A 364 -20.47 55.13 41.42
C ALA A 364 -20.57 53.86 40.57
N TYR A 365 -21.72 53.20 40.46
CA TYR A 365 -21.93 52.07 39.55
C TYR A 365 -23.41 51.97 39.13
N PRO A 366 -23.82 52.69 38.06
CA PRO A 366 -25.24 52.85 37.71
C PRO A 366 -25.83 51.72 36.85
N VAL A 367 -25.09 50.63 36.61
CA VAL A 367 -25.50 49.53 35.72
C VAL A 367 -25.78 48.25 36.51
N GLU A 368 -26.69 47.43 36.01
CA GLU A 368 -27.00 46.13 36.61
C GLU A 368 -25.85 45.13 36.39
N TYR A 369 -25.61 44.26 37.37
CA TYR A 369 -24.66 43.15 37.27
C TYR A 369 -25.20 42.03 36.39
N TRP A 370 -24.32 41.33 35.69
CA TRP A 370 -24.72 40.16 34.93
C TRP A 370 -25.12 39.02 35.86
N SER A 371 -26.31 38.46 35.64
CA SER A 371 -26.74 37.26 36.35
C SER A 371 -25.97 36.03 35.84
N ARG A 372 -25.85 34.99 36.69
CA ARG A 372 -25.25 33.71 36.26
C ARG A 372 -25.98 33.05 35.09
N ASP A 373 -27.27 33.34 34.93
CA ASP A 373 -28.09 32.81 33.83
C ASP A 373 -27.60 33.30 32.45
N LYS A 374 -26.78 34.36 32.41
CA LYS A 374 -26.12 34.88 31.20
C LYS A 374 -25.19 33.82 30.55
N LEU A 375 -24.72 32.81 31.30
CA LEU A 375 -23.99 31.66 30.73
C LEU A 375 -24.85 30.81 29.77
N SER A 376 -26.18 30.91 29.80
CA SER A 376 -27.04 30.24 28.82
C SER A 376 -26.77 30.67 27.37
N GLU A 377 -26.25 31.87 27.14
CA GLU A 377 -25.83 32.35 25.81
C GLU A 377 -24.65 31.53 25.25
N ILE A 378 -23.76 31.04 26.13
CA ILE A 378 -22.66 30.15 25.75
C ILE A 378 -23.19 28.76 25.37
N GLU A 379 -24.19 28.26 26.09
CA GLU A 379 -24.82 26.97 25.75
C GLU A 379 -25.59 27.04 24.44
N GLU A 380 -26.27 28.16 24.17
CA GLU A 380 -26.89 28.44 22.87
C GLU A 380 -25.84 28.42 21.75
N LEU A 381 -24.72 29.10 21.96
CA LEU A 381 -23.63 29.13 20.97
C LEU A 381 -23.03 27.74 20.73
N ARG A 382 -22.88 26.92 21.78
CA ARG A 382 -22.48 25.50 21.65
C ARG A 382 -23.50 24.66 20.90
N ALA A 383 -24.79 24.94 21.05
CA ALA A 383 -25.83 24.25 20.30
C ALA A 383 -25.74 24.59 18.81
N ILE A 384 -25.57 25.87 18.46
CA ILE A 384 -25.38 26.33 17.08
C ILE A 384 -24.14 25.67 16.44
N ALA A 385 -23.03 25.55 17.19
CA ALA A 385 -21.82 24.88 16.70
C ALA A 385 -22.08 23.41 16.30
N LYS A 386 -22.97 22.71 17.00
CA LYS A 386 -23.34 21.30 16.70
C LYS A 386 -24.23 21.18 15.48
N GLU A 387 -24.99 22.21 15.15
CA GLU A 387 -25.85 22.27 13.96
C GLU A 387 -25.06 22.63 12.68
N GLU A 388 -23.75 22.89 12.79
CA GLU A 388 -22.83 23.22 11.69
C GLU A 388 -23.22 24.49 10.87
N SER A 389 -24.10 25.34 11.40
CA SER A 389 -24.49 26.61 10.78
C SER A 389 -23.44 27.69 11.05
N THR A 390 -22.39 27.69 10.23
CA THR A 390 -21.20 28.53 10.42
C THR A 390 -21.52 30.02 10.40
N ASP A 391 -22.37 30.45 9.48
CA ASP A 391 -22.79 31.84 9.32
C ASP A 391 -23.58 32.37 10.52
N VAL A 392 -24.45 31.53 11.10
CA VAL A 392 -25.22 31.84 12.31
C VAL A 392 -24.30 31.87 13.51
N PHE A 393 -23.38 30.89 13.61
CA PHE A 393 -22.38 30.83 14.67
C PHE A 393 -21.52 32.10 14.69
N VAL A 394 -20.92 32.48 13.56
CA VAL A 394 -20.04 33.66 13.46
C VAL A 394 -20.79 34.94 13.86
N ARG A 395 -22.02 35.10 13.38
CA ARG A 395 -22.86 36.26 13.72
C ARG A 395 -23.18 36.32 15.21
N ARG A 396 -23.59 35.19 15.80
CA ARG A 396 -23.91 35.11 17.23
C ARG A 396 -22.68 35.34 18.09
N TYR A 397 -21.57 34.69 17.77
CA TYR A 397 -20.31 34.85 18.47
C TYR A 397 -19.85 36.31 18.50
N ARG A 398 -19.87 36.99 17.33
CA ARG A 398 -19.46 38.39 17.22
C ARG A 398 -20.27 39.32 18.11
N LEU A 399 -21.59 39.10 18.21
CA LEU A 399 -22.46 39.88 19.07
C LEU A 399 -22.11 39.67 20.55
N LEU A 400 -21.97 38.41 20.98
CA LEU A 400 -21.65 38.08 22.37
C LEU A 400 -20.25 38.55 22.77
N ALA A 401 -19.26 38.38 21.87
CA ALA A 401 -17.90 38.86 22.06
C ALA A 401 -17.85 40.38 22.24
N SER A 402 -18.56 41.14 21.39
CA SER A 402 -18.61 42.60 21.48
C SER A 402 -19.27 43.08 22.78
N ASP A 403 -20.36 42.44 23.21
CA ASP A 403 -21.05 42.77 24.48
C ASP A 403 -20.12 42.51 25.68
N ALA A 404 -19.47 41.34 25.70
CA ALA A 404 -18.56 40.94 26.76
C ALA A 404 -17.30 41.81 26.82
N LEU A 405 -16.67 42.15 25.70
CA LEU A 405 -15.52 43.05 25.68
C LEU A 405 -15.87 44.46 26.18
N SER A 406 -17.02 44.98 25.74
CA SER A 406 -17.54 46.27 26.23
C SER A 406 -17.76 46.23 27.74
N ARG A 407 -18.35 45.14 28.25
CA ARG A 407 -18.60 44.97 29.68
C ARG A 407 -17.30 44.87 30.48
N LEU A 408 -16.37 44.03 30.04
CA LEU A 408 -15.07 43.86 30.68
C LEU A 408 -14.33 45.19 30.81
N SER A 409 -14.28 45.99 29.74
CA SER A 409 -13.63 47.30 29.74
C SER A 409 -14.29 48.25 30.73
N TYR A 410 -15.62 48.33 30.69
CA TYR A 410 -16.39 49.19 31.59
C TYR A 410 -16.16 48.83 33.06
N ASP A 411 -16.30 47.55 33.42
CA ASP A 411 -16.14 47.09 34.81
C ASP A 411 -14.71 47.27 35.30
N SER A 412 -13.72 46.97 34.46
CA SER A 412 -12.30 47.15 34.79
C SER A 412 -11.95 48.62 35.06
N GLU A 413 -12.46 49.55 34.25
CA GLU A 413 -12.26 50.99 34.48
C GLU A 413 -13.00 51.46 35.73
N ARG A 414 -14.22 50.97 35.94
CA ARG A 414 -15.05 51.42 37.04
C ARG A 414 -14.55 50.94 38.39
N LEU A 415 -14.06 49.71 38.47
CA LEU A 415 -13.41 49.19 39.68
C LEU A 415 -12.19 50.03 40.08
N LYS A 416 -11.37 50.46 39.11
CA LYS A 416 -10.23 51.37 39.36
C LYS A 416 -10.71 52.71 39.93
N TYR A 417 -11.77 53.28 39.35
CA TYR A 417 -12.35 54.53 39.83
C TYR A 417 -12.86 54.40 41.27
N ILE A 418 -13.68 53.38 41.55
CA ILE A 418 -14.26 53.11 42.88
C ILE A 418 -13.15 52.97 43.92
N ARG A 419 -12.13 52.14 43.66
CA ARG A 419 -10.99 51.96 44.57
C ARG A 419 -10.23 53.27 44.81
N SER A 420 -10.06 54.11 43.78
CA SER A 420 -9.37 55.39 43.90
C SER A 420 -10.15 56.41 44.73
N ASP A 421 -11.48 56.41 44.64
CA ASP A 421 -12.36 57.32 45.38
C ASP A 421 -12.49 56.87 46.85
N SER A 422 -12.62 55.56 47.08
CA SER A 422 -12.55 54.95 48.41
C SER A 422 -11.25 55.32 49.13
N ALA A 423 -10.09 55.25 48.45
CA ALA A 423 -8.80 55.65 49.00
C ALA A 423 -8.67 57.16 49.30
N ARG A 424 -9.41 58.01 48.57
CA ARG A 424 -9.47 59.46 48.85
C ARG A 424 -10.41 59.81 49.99
N SER A 425 -11.45 59.01 50.23
CA SER A 425 -12.40 59.20 51.32
C SER A 425 -11.91 58.70 52.69
N GLN A 426 -10.82 57.92 52.72
CA GLN A 426 -10.20 57.39 53.94
C GLN A 426 -8.97 58.19 54.42
N ASN A 427 -8.47 59.13 53.62
CA ASN A 427 -7.45 60.12 54.01
C ASN A 427 -8.13 61.47 54.30
#